data_AF-A0A8S2T305-F1
#
_entry.id   AF-A0A8S2T305-F1
#
_cell.length_a   1.000
_cell.length_b   1.000
_cell.length_c   1.000
_cell.angle_alpha   90.00
_cell.angle_beta   90.00
_cell.angle_gamma   90.00
#
_symmetry.space_group_name_H-M   'P 1'
#
loop_
_entity.id
_entity.type
_entity.pdbx_description
1 polymer ?
#
loop_
_entity_poly.entity_id
_entity_poly.type
_entity_poly.pdbx_seq_one_letter_code
_entity_poly.pdbx_strand_id
1 'polypeptide(L)' 'VKFYAAQIFLVFEYLHHFDILYRDLKSDSRPENILIAENGYLKVTDFGFAKHINGRTYTLCGTP' A
#
# COMPACT_ATOMS: atom_id res chain seq x y z
N VAL A 1 0.19 -4.96 17.52
CA VAL A 1 -0.77 -4.55 16.47
C VAL A 1 -0.63 -3.07 16.07
N LYS A 2 -0.52 -2.10 17.01
CA LYS A 2 -0.51 -0.64 16.68
C LYS A 2 0.66 -0.11 15.83
N PHE A 3 1.89 -0.64 15.99
CA PHE A 3 3.09 -0.09 15.33
C PHE A 3 3.10 -0.26 13.81
N TYR A 4 2.76 -1.45 13.32
CA TYR A 4 2.72 -1.75 11.88
C TYR A 4 1.53 -1.10 11.18
N ALA A 5 0.37 -1.03 11.85
CA ALA A 5 -0.78 -0.30 11.34
C ALA A 5 -0.49 1.20 11.16
N ALA A 6 0.23 1.82 12.10
CA ALA A 6 0.63 3.23 11.99
C ALA A 6 1.57 3.47 10.79
N GLN A 7 2.53 2.58 10.55
CA GLN A 7 3.42 2.69 9.38
C GLN A 7 2.67 2.55 8.05
N ILE A 8 1.74 1.60 7.94
CA ILE A 8 0.89 1.44 6.75
C ILE A 8 0.06 2.71 6.50
N PHE A 9 -0.51 3.27 7.57
CA PHE A 9 -1.28 4.51 7.48
C PHE A 9 -0.42 5.68 6.95
N LEU A 10 0.79 5.86 7.49
CA LEU A 10 1.73 6.90 7.04
C LEU A 10 2.14 6.72 5.58
N VAL A 11 2.34 5.48 5.12
CA VAL A 11 2.65 5.21 3.71
C VAL A 11 1.47 5.64 2.82
N PHE A 12 0.24 5.31 3.19
CA PHE A 12 -0.92 5.73 2.40
C PHE A 12 -1.13 7.24 2.39
N GLU A 13 -0.98 7.89 3.54
CA GLU A 13 -1.04 9.34 3.64
C GLU A 13 -0.03 10.00 2.69
N TYR A 14 1.22 9.51 2.70
CA TYR A 14 2.26 10.00 1.80
C TYR A 14 1.89 9.80 0.33
N LEU A 15 1.42 8.61 -0.07
CA LEU A 15 1.07 8.34 -1.46
C LEU A 15 -0.11 9.18 -1.94
N HIS A 16 -1.15 9.32 -1.11
CA HIS A 16 -2.31 10.15 -1.44
C HIS A 16 -1.96 11.64 -1.55
N HIS A 17 -0.97 12.12 -0.78
CA HIS A 17 -0.47 13.49 -0.94
C HIS A 17 0.08 13.78 -2.35
N PHE A 18 0.55 12.74 -3.05
CA PHE A 18 1.05 12.83 -4.44
C PHE A 18 0.03 12.33 -5.47
N ASP A 19 -1.25 12.21 -5.11
CA ASP A 19 -2.31 11.67 -5.95
C ASP A 19 -2.04 10.23 -6.44
N ILE A 20 -1.26 9.44 -5.68
CA ILE A 20 -0.92 8.04 -5.99
C ILE A 20 -1.83 7.10 -5.21
N LEU A 21 -2.56 6.25 -5.93
CA LEU A 21 -3.36 5.18 -5.34
C LEU A 21 -2.60 3.85 -5.39
N TYR A 22 -2.22 3.31 -4.23
CA TYR A 22 -1.59 1.98 -4.09
C TYR A 22 -2.68 0.90 -3.98
N ARG A 23 -3.10 0.37 -5.13
CA ARG A 23 -4.33 -0.41 -5.30
C ARG A 23 -4.25 -1.89 -4.94
N ASP A 24 -3.16 -2.35 -4.33
CA ASP A 24 -2.94 -3.77 -4.04
C ASP A 24 -2.42 -4.02 -2.63
N LEU A 25 -3.09 -3.38 -1.67
CA LEU A 25 -2.90 -3.72 -0.27
C LEU A 25 -3.76 -4.94 0.05
N LYS A 26 -3.15 -6.13 0.06
CA LYS A 26 -3.85 -7.35 0.46
C LYS A 26 -4.22 -7.30 1.95
N SER A 27 -5.52 -7.29 2.25
CA SER A 27 -6.04 -7.38 3.63
C SER A 27 -6.14 -8.82 4.14
N ASP A 28 -5.99 -9.82 3.26
CA ASP A 28 -6.14 -11.23 3.60
C ASP A 28 -4.78 -11.95 3.65
N SER A 29 -4.55 -12.65 4.77
CA SER A 29 -3.64 -13.77 5.10
C SER A 29 -2.19 -13.85 4.56
N ARG A 30 -1.82 -13.11 3.51
CA ARG A 30 -0.52 -13.13 2.84
C ARG A 30 -0.07 -11.69 2.59
N PRO A 31 0.72 -11.11 3.51
CA PRO A 31 1.29 -9.77 3.35
C PRO A 31 2.48 -9.78 2.38
N GLU A 32 2.32 -10.36 1.20
CA GLU A 32 3.41 -10.51 0.22
C GLU A 32 3.96 -9.15 -0.25
N ASN A 33 3.14 -8.10 -0.16
CA ASN A 33 3.51 -6.74 -0.55
C ASN A 33 4.01 -5.86 0.62
N ILE A 34 4.14 -6.43 1.83
CA ILE A 34 4.64 -5.73 3.02
C ILE A 34 5.80 -6.54 3.60
N LEU A 35 7.02 -6.04 3.40
CA LEU A 35 8.24 -6.63 3.89
C LEU A 35 8.63 -6.02 5.23
N ILE A 36 9.22 -6.82 6.12
CA ILE A 36 9.85 -6.33 7.35
C ILE A 36 11.35 -6.23 7.07
N ALA A 37 11.90 -5.03 7.17
CA ALA A 37 13.34 -4.80 7.04
C ALA A 37 14.09 -5.31 8.28
N GLU A 38 15.41 -5.48 8.18
CA GLU A 38 16.26 -5.98 9.28
C GLU A 38 16.17 -5.14 10.57
N ASN A 39 15.85 -3.85 10.42
CA ASN A 39 15.64 -2.93 11.54
C ASN A 39 14.22 -2.99 12.15
N GLY A 40 13.36 -3.90 11.66
CA GLY A 40 11.99 -4.08 12.14
C GLY A 40 10.96 -3.10 11.55
N TYR A 41 11.32 -2.24 10.59
CA TYR A 41 10.37 -1.33 9.93
C TYR A 41 9.75 -1.97 8.69
N LEU A 42 8.53 -1.55 8.35
CA LEU A 42 7.84 -2.00 7.16
C LEU A 42 8.39 -1.33 5.90
N LYS A 43 8.45 -2.11 4.83
CA LYS A 43 8.67 -1.64 3.46
C LYS A 43 7.53 -2.14 2.59
N VAL A 44 6.83 -1.21 1.95
CA VAL A 44 5.80 -1.51 0.96
C VAL A 44 6.48 -1.76 -0.38
N THR A 45 6.13 -2.86 -1.03
CA THR A 45 6.67 -3.29 -2.32
C THR A 45 5.54 -3.47 -3.33
N ASP A 46 5.86 -3.80 -4.58
CA ASP A 46 4.92 -4.03 -5.68
C ASP A 46 3.95 -2.85 -5.95
N PHE A 47 4.43 -1.90 -6.75
CA PHE A 47 3.65 -0.78 -7.25
C PHE A 47 3.05 -1.07 -8.64
N GLY A 48 2.96 -2.35 -9.06
CA GLY A 48 2.46 -2.73 -10.39
C GLY A 48 1.02 -2.26 -10.65
N PHE A 49 0.23 -2.12 -9.59
CA PHE A 49 -1.11 -1.54 -9.66
C PHE A 49 -1.18 -0.10 -9.16
N ALA A 50 -0.07 0.53 -8.77
CA ALA A 50 -0.09 1.93 -8.37
C ALA A 50 -0.46 2.84 -9.56
N LYS A 51 -1.17 3.94 -9.31
CA LYS A 51 -1.61 4.85 -10.37
C LYS A 51 -1.73 6.28 -9.85
N HIS A 52 -1.27 7.24 -10.65
CA HIS A 52 -1.58 8.66 -10.45
C HIS A 52 -3.03 8.95 -10.87
N ILE A 53 -3.84 9.48 -9.96
CA ILE A 53 -5.27 9.70 -10.19
C ILE A 53 -5.70 11.01 -9.50
N ASN A 54 -6.29 11.91 -10.28
CA ASN A 54 -7.02 13.07 -9.76
C ASN A 54 -8.51 12.78 -9.93
N GLY A 55 -9.14 12.10 -8.96
CA GLY A 55 -10.56 11.72 -9.01
C GLY A 55 -10.83 10.23 -8.82
N ARG A 56 -11.50 9.58 -9.78
CA ARG A 56 -11.89 8.16 -9.71
C ARG A 56 -11.23 7.33 -10.82
N THR A 57 -10.94 6.07 -10.53
CA THR A 57 -10.46 5.08 -11.50
C THR A 57 -11.37 3.85 -11.48
N TYR A 58 -11.59 3.24 -12.65
CA TYR A 58 -12.56 2.14 -12.83
C TYR A 58 -11.90 0.83 -13.28
N THR A 59 -10.57 0.82 -13.44
CA THR A 59 -9.83 -0.39 -13.77
C THR A 59 -9.94 -1.37 -12.60
N LEU A 60 -10.55 -2.51 -12.84
CA LEU A 60 -10.56 -3.63 -11.90
C LEU A 60 -9.13 -4.19 -11.79
N CYS A 61 -8.56 -4.11 -10.59
CA CYS A 61 -7.22 -4.63 -10.29
C CYS A 61 -7.12 -4.91 -8.79
N GLY A 62 -6.03 -5.55 -8.39
CA GLY A 62 -5.84 -6.06 -7.03
C GLY A 62 -6.10 -7.56 -6.96
N THR A 63 -6.01 -8.09 -5.75
CA THR A 63 -6.21 -9.51 -5.47
C THR A 63 -7.67 -9.80 -5.10
N PRO A 64 -8.25 -10.96 -5.50
CA PRO A 64 -9.59 -11.39 -5.12
C PRO A 64 -9.85 -11.40 -3.60
#